data_AF-A0A4U0ZA56-F1
#
_entry.id   AF-A0A4U0ZA56-F1
#
_cell.length_a   1.000
_cell.length_b   1.000
_cell.length_c   1.000
_cell.angle_alpha   90.00
_cell.angle_beta   90.00
_cell.angle_gamma   90.00
#
_symmetry.space_group_name_H-M   'P 1'
#
loop_
_entity.id
_entity.type
_entity.pdbx_description
1 polymer ?
#
loop_
_entity_poly.entity_id
_entity_poly.type
_entity_poly.pdbx_seq_one_letter_code
_entity_poly.pdbx_strand_id
1 'polypeptide(L)'
;MTPEERTQFWQQQISTWQVSSLSGQAFCRENNLSYHQFVYWRRKQNKARSSQPDSPIGFARVTQTASSKCELTLTLPNGLSITGIHTGNIELVGAILRQL
;
A
#
# COMPACT_ATOMS: atom_id res chain seq x y z
N MET A 1 8.48 -26.78 27.73
CA MET A 1 8.91 -25.73 26.79
C MET A 1 8.77 -24.39 27.49
N THR A 2 9.88 -23.73 27.74
CA THR A 2 9.91 -22.41 28.38
C THR A 2 9.33 -21.34 27.42
N PRO A 3 8.93 -20.16 27.92
CA PRO A 3 8.41 -19.08 27.07
C PRO A 3 9.39 -18.63 25.98
N GLU A 4 10.69 -18.74 26.25
CA GLU A 4 11.78 -18.35 25.35
C GLU A 4 11.97 -19.38 24.23
N GLU A 5 12.01 -20.67 24.57
CA GLU A 5 12.09 -21.76 23.59
C GLU A 5 10.94 -21.71 22.59
N ARG A 6 9.72 -21.44 23.07
CA ARG A 6 8.55 -21.29 22.20
C ARG A 6 8.68 -20.09 21.27
N THR A 7 9.27 -19.01 21.73
CA THR A 7 9.50 -17.81 20.91
C THR A 7 10.48 -18.12 19.78
N GLN A 8 11.60 -18.76 20.10
CA GLN A 8 12.62 -19.14 19.12
C GLN A 8 12.07 -20.14 18.10
N PHE A 9 11.31 -21.15 18.54
CA PHE A 9 10.66 -22.11 17.66
C PHE A 9 9.76 -21.41 16.63
N TRP A 10 8.85 -20.53 17.07
CA TRP A 10 7.95 -19.81 16.17
C TRP A 10 8.67 -18.80 15.28
N GLN A 11 9.78 -18.24 15.75
CA GLN A 11 10.61 -17.36 14.95
C GLN A 11 11.23 -18.11 13.77
N GLN A 12 11.77 -19.30 14.03
CA GLN A 12 12.32 -20.17 13.00
C GLN A 12 11.25 -20.61 12.00
N GLN A 13 10.09 -21.07 12.47
CA GLN A 13 8.98 -21.51 11.59
C GLN A 13 8.50 -20.39 10.65
N ILE A 14 8.38 -19.16 11.14
CA ILE A 14 7.96 -18.02 10.32
C ILE A 14 9.04 -17.65 9.30
N SER A 15 10.33 -17.75 9.67
CA SER A 15 11.44 -17.51 8.74
C SER A 15 11.43 -18.54 7.60
N THR A 16 11.26 -19.83 7.93
CA THR A 16 11.13 -20.90 6.93
C THR A 16 9.92 -20.68 6.03
N TRP A 17 8.78 -20.27 6.61
CA TRP A 17 7.59 -19.94 5.85
C TRP A 17 7.83 -18.77 4.86
N GLN A 18 8.53 -17.72 5.28
CA GLN A 18 8.85 -16.57 4.41
C GLN A 18 9.68 -16.97 3.18
N VAL A 19 10.58 -17.94 3.32
CA VAL A 19 11.38 -18.45 2.20
C VAL A 19 10.59 -19.42 1.33
N SER A 20 9.68 -20.21 1.92
CA SER A 20 8.90 -21.23 1.20
C SER A 20 7.92 -20.67 0.16
N SER A 21 7.57 -19.38 0.22
CA SER A 21 6.56 -18.73 -0.65
C SER A 21 5.17 -19.40 -0.63
N LEU A 22 4.93 -20.33 0.30
CA LEU A 22 3.66 -21.02 0.47
C LEU A 22 2.63 -20.11 1.15
N SER A 23 1.35 -20.36 0.93
CA SER A 23 0.31 -19.74 1.74
C SER A 23 0.45 -20.21 3.20
N GLY A 24 0.16 -19.33 4.17
CA GLY A 24 0.29 -19.68 5.59
C GLY A 24 -0.52 -20.91 5.98
N GLN A 25 -1.67 -21.14 5.34
CA GLN A 25 -2.48 -22.34 5.56
C GLN A 25 -1.81 -23.61 4.99
N ALA A 26 -1.21 -23.54 3.79
CA ALA A 26 -0.49 -24.68 3.21
C ALA A 26 0.73 -25.04 4.07
N PHE A 27 1.51 -24.04 4.50
CA PHE A 27 2.65 -24.26 5.38
C PHE A 27 2.26 -24.90 6.72
N CYS A 28 1.16 -24.43 7.33
CA CYS A 28 0.65 -25.05 8.56
C CYS A 28 0.19 -26.49 8.36
N ARG A 29 -0.38 -26.83 7.19
CA ARG A 29 -0.77 -28.21 6.86
C ARG A 29 0.44 -29.12 6.70
N GLU A 30 1.47 -28.69 5.97
CA GLU A 30 2.68 -29.48 5.74
C GLU A 30 3.49 -29.71 7.03
N ASN A 31 3.60 -28.67 7.87
CA ASN A 31 4.40 -28.72 9.10
C ASN A 31 3.61 -29.17 10.33
N ASN A 32 2.35 -29.59 10.18
CA ASN A 32 1.42 -29.95 11.26
C ASN A 32 1.33 -28.87 12.37
N LEU A 33 1.30 -27.61 11.97
CA LEU A 33 1.22 -26.47 12.88
C LEU A 33 -0.22 -25.98 13.04
N SER A 34 -0.55 -25.49 14.24
CA SER A 34 -1.84 -24.83 14.47
C SER A 34 -1.89 -23.47 13.75
N TYR A 35 -2.87 -23.31 12.86
CA TYR A 35 -3.05 -22.08 12.08
C TYR A 35 -3.25 -20.84 12.97
N HIS A 36 -4.04 -20.96 14.03
CA HIS A 36 -4.28 -19.83 14.94
C HIS A 36 -3.00 -19.38 15.66
N GLN A 37 -2.16 -20.33 16.08
CA GLN A 37 -0.87 -20.03 16.70
C GLN A 37 0.08 -19.36 15.68
N PHE A 38 0.12 -19.85 14.45
CA PHE A 38 0.90 -19.25 13.37
C PHE A 38 0.51 -17.79 13.12
N VAL A 39 -0.79 -17.50 12.99
CA VAL A 39 -1.29 -16.14 12.79
C VAL A 39 -0.93 -15.24 13.98
N TYR A 40 -1.09 -15.74 15.20
CA TYR A 40 -0.71 -15.00 16.41
C TYR A 40 0.77 -14.64 16.41
N TRP A 41 1.66 -15.61 16.15
CA TRP A 41 3.10 -15.38 16.17
C TRP A 41 3.58 -14.52 15.02
N ARG A 42 2.95 -14.62 13.84
CA ARG A 42 3.21 -13.73 12.71
C ARG A 42 2.86 -12.28 13.05
N ARG A 43 1.70 -12.05 13.68
CA ARG A 43 1.31 -10.71 14.16
C ARG A 43 2.27 -10.19 15.22
N LYS A 44 2.68 -11.05 16.17
CA LYS A 44 3.63 -10.69 17.23
C LYS A 44 4.98 -10.25 16.67
N GLN A 45 5.50 -10.94 15.65
CA GLN A 45 6.75 -10.53 14.97
C GLN A 45 6.61 -9.23 14.19
N ASN A 46 5.49 -9.01 13.50
CA ASN A 46 5.24 -7.74 12.84
C ASN A 46 5.18 -6.59 13.84
N LYS A 47 4.51 -6.79 14.99
CA LYS A 47 4.43 -5.78 16.06
C LYS A 47 5.81 -5.45 16.66
N ALA A 48 6.69 -6.44 16.79
CA ALA A 48 8.06 -6.24 17.28
C ALA A 48 8.97 -5.52 16.26
N ARG A 49 8.75 -5.70 14.95
CA ARG A 49 9.47 -4.96 13.89
C ARG A 49 8.95 -3.53 13.73
N SER A 50 7.66 -3.33 13.97
CA SER A 50 7.06 -2.01 14.06
C SER A 50 7.22 -1.47 15.49
N SER A 51 8.42 -1.06 15.87
CA SER A 51 8.62 -0.04 16.92
C SER A 51 8.15 1.35 16.46
N GLN A 52 7.23 1.39 15.49
CA GLN A 52 6.38 2.52 15.21
C GLN A 52 5.14 2.30 16.10
N PRO A 53 4.75 3.31 16.91
CA PRO A 53 3.59 3.18 17.78
C PRO A 53 2.42 2.68 16.94
N ASP A 54 1.71 1.67 17.47
CA ASP A 54 0.49 1.10 16.92
C ASP A 54 -0.25 2.21 16.17
N SER A 55 -0.21 2.20 14.83
CA SER A 55 -1.13 3.04 14.07
C SER A 55 -2.50 2.66 14.57
N PRO A 56 -3.26 3.58 15.17
CA PRO A 56 -4.57 3.24 15.68
C PRO A 56 -5.34 2.65 14.51
N ILE A 57 -6.01 1.53 14.76
CA ILE A 57 -7.04 1.00 13.86
C ILE A 57 -8.07 2.14 13.73
N GLY A 58 -7.92 2.94 12.69
CA GLY A 58 -8.47 4.27 12.59
C GLY A 58 -8.07 4.89 11.26
N PHE A 59 -8.62 6.07 10.95
CA PHE A 59 -8.45 6.71 9.66
C PHE A 59 -6.97 6.94 9.33
N ALA A 60 -6.52 6.41 8.19
CA ALA A 60 -5.20 6.72 7.66
C ALA A 60 -5.17 8.20 7.27
N ARG A 61 -4.19 8.95 7.79
CA ARG A 61 -4.00 10.36 7.45
C ARG A 61 -3.58 10.45 5.98
N VAL A 62 -4.49 10.87 5.12
CA VAL A 62 -4.18 11.17 3.72
C VAL A 62 -3.48 12.53 3.69
N THR A 63 -2.19 12.51 3.37
CA THR A 63 -1.47 13.74 3.03
C THR A 63 -1.91 14.14 1.63
N GLN A 64 -2.70 15.21 1.54
CA GLN A 64 -3.07 15.78 0.26
C GLN A 64 -1.76 16.27 -0.39
N THR A 65 -1.32 15.58 -1.45
CA THR A 65 -0.24 16.07 -2.31
C THR A 65 -0.70 17.43 -2.81
N ALA A 66 0.01 18.49 -2.41
CA ALA A 66 -0.33 19.85 -2.76
C ALA A 66 -0.71 19.90 -4.24
N SER A 67 -1.99 20.15 -4.51
CA SER A 67 -2.50 20.37 -5.86
C SER A 67 -1.77 21.60 -6.37
N SER A 68 -0.68 21.35 -7.10
CA SER A 68 0.18 22.40 -7.59
C SER A 68 -0.49 22.91 -8.86
N LYS A 69 -1.18 24.04 -8.68
CA LYS A 69 -1.86 24.89 -9.66
C LYS A 69 -3.20 24.35 -10.17
N CYS A 70 -4.22 25.20 -10.03
CA CYS A 70 -5.50 25.11 -10.74
C CYS A 70 -5.23 24.92 -12.23
N GLU A 71 -5.23 23.67 -12.65
CA GLU A 71 -5.11 23.28 -14.04
C GLU A 71 -6.50 23.29 -14.65
N LEU A 72 -6.81 24.36 -15.38
CA LEU A 72 -8.08 24.48 -16.08
C LEU A 72 -8.11 23.44 -17.21
N THR A 73 -9.17 22.64 -17.22
CA THR A 73 -9.39 21.60 -18.25
C THR A 73 -10.59 21.98 -19.09
N LEU A 74 -10.39 22.05 -20.42
CA LEU A 74 -11.44 22.26 -21.40
C LEU A 74 -11.73 20.93 -22.11
N THR A 75 -13.00 20.50 -22.10
CA THR A 75 -13.45 19.32 -22.86
C THR A 75 -14.30 19.78 -24.04
N LEU A 76 -13.95 19.34 -25.24
CA LEU A 76 -14.65 19.69 -26.47
C LEU A 76 -15.67 18.60 -26.84
N PRO A 77 -16.77 18.92 -27.54
CA PRO A 77 -17.80 17.96 -27.95
C PRO A 77 -17.29 16.85 -28.88
N ASN A 78 -16.12 17.04 -29.49
CA ASN A 78 -15.44 16.05 -30.32
C ASN A 78 -14.63 15.03 -29.49
N GLY A 79 -14.66 15.11 -28.17
CA GLY A 79 -13.96 14.19 -27.26
C GLY A 79 -12.53 14.61 -26.93
N LEU A 80 -12.03 15.73 -27.48
CA LEU A 80 -10.70 16.25 -27.13
C LEU A 80 -10.75 16.94 -25.77
N SER A 81 -9.72 16.69 -24.95
CA SER A 81 -9.57 17.30 -23.62
C SER A 81 -8.23 18.02 -23.53
N ILE A 82 -8.27 19.34 -23.35
CA ILE A 82 -7.09 20.19 -23.16
C ILE A 82 -6.97 20.44 -21.66
N THR A 83 -5.98 19.83 -21.03
CA THR A 83 -5.58 20.16 -19.65
C THR A 83 -4.45 21.20 -19.70
N GLY A 84 -4.05 21.72 -18.54
CA GLY A 84 -2.85 22.56 -18.45
C GLY A 84 -3.10 24.05 -18.56
N ILE A 85 -4.35 24.52 -18.67
CA ILE A 85 -4.60 25.90 -19.12
C ILE A 85 -4.19 26.90 -18.03
N HIS A 86 -3.25 27.77 -18.39
CA HIS A 86 -2.71 28.83 -17.53
C HIS A 86 -2.42 30.10 -18.36
N THR A 87 -2.22 31.24 -17.71
CA THR A 87 -2.03 32.55 -18.40
C THR A 87 -0.92 32.55 -19.45
N GLY A 88 0.14 31.74 -19.28
CA GLY A 88 1.20 31.59 -20.28
C GLY A 88 0.86 30.77 -21.53
N ASN A 89 -0.23 30.00 -21.56
CA ASN A 89 -0.60 29.16 -22.72
C ASN A 89 -1.97 29.50 -23.33
N ILE A 90 -2.67 30.50 -22.79
CA ILE A 90 -4.03 30.84 -23.22
C ILE A 90 -4.09 31.26 -24.71
N GLU A 91 -3.05 31.94 -25.21
CA GLU A 91 -2.98 32.33 -26.63
C GLU A 91 -2.81 31.12 -27.54
N LEU A 92 -2.01 30.13 -27.12
CA LEU A 92 -1.81 28.88 -27.84
C LEU A 92 -3.08 28.04 -27.86
N VAL A 93 -3.81 27.97 -26.74
CA VAL A 93 -5.14 27.34 -26.69
C VAL A 93 -6.11 28.04 -27.64
N GLY A 94 -6.12 29.37 -27.66
CA GLY A 94 -6.93 30.16 -28.60
C GLY A 94 -6.53 29.98 -30.07
N ALA A 95 -5.28 29.66 -30.38
CA ALA A 95 -4.83 29.35 -31.73
C ALA A 95 -5.28 27.93 -32.15
N ILE A 96 -5.14 26.94 -31.26
CA ILE A 96 -5.60 25.56 -31.50
C ILE A 96 -7.11 25.52 -31.77
N LEU A 97 -7.90 26.24 -30.96
CA LEU A 97 -9.35 26.30 -31.12
C LEU A 97 -9.81 26.97 -32.43
N ARG A 98 -8.96 27.77 -33.08
CA ARG A 98 -9.28 28.40 -34.39
C ARG A 98 -8.96 27.50 -35.58
N GLN A 99 -8.18 26.44 -35.38
CA GLN A 99 -7.77 25.50 -36.43
C GLN A 99 -8.60 24.21 -36.42
N LEU A 100 -9.45 24.02 -35.41
CA LEU A 100 -10.45 22.96 -35.30
C LEU A 100 -11.80 23.46 -35.83
#